data_AF-G3AUP7-F1
#
_entry.id   AF-G3AUP7-F1
#
_cell.length_a   1.000
_cell.length_b   1.000
_cell.length_c   1.000
_cell.angle_alpha   90.00
_cell.angle_beta   90.00
_cell.angle_gamma   90.00
#
_symmetry.space_group_name_H-M   'P 1'
#
loop_
_entity.id
_entity.type
_entity.pdbx_description
1 polymer ?
#
loop_
_entity_poly.entity_id
_entity_poly.type
_entity_poly.pdbx_seq_one_letter_code
_entity_poly.pdbx_strand_id
1 'polypeptide(L)'
;MVFRVNGLLFDIVKTQYPWIEVIAEDQNGYYHSQYPLQEYHYTQLILSRRARIPFLNGCQEMPWVKKLTIYLYFVSEQSLNEIKYLSGLEDLGIDIGDIDLLQELCKIGLGDIPIKKLRISVLELIHVEELQKIIEIFDLEKITAFQLHLWDVDTYPENFSLGIQELLSALVNVTSLSIICQNIDFGKVLESVKPNSLHTLHLKIVQVGDDIQNFQLENLFNNQEHSLQQFYLSNKKPQGGGRFYGLQEFERIYKKETKPLIPNQQPVGIFEIRRMIDDGKFQKLNRVLINESCYFIKRLSNGMIHLVPCNSLIPDNP
;
A
#
# COMPACT_ATOMS: atom_id res chain seq x y z
N MET A 1 -11.81 -11.98 -4.13
CA MET A 1 -12.81 -10.90 -4.29
C MET A 1 -12.90 -10.13 -2.98
N VAL A 2 -12.88 -8.80 -3.03
CA VAL A 2 -12.83 -7.95 -1.83
C VAL A 2 -14.14 -7.17 -1.70
N PHE A 3 -14.79 -7.26 -0.53
CA PHE A 3 -16.01 -6.54 -0.18
C PHE A 3 -15.73 -5.46 0.85
N ARG A 4 -16.50 -4.37 0.84
CA ARG A 4 -16.33 -3.28 1.82
C ARG A 4 -16.77 -3.68 3.25
N VAL A 5 -17.79 -4.51 3.37
CA VAL A 5 -18.38 -4.95 4.64
C VAL A 5 -18.82 -6.40 4.53
N ASN A 6 -18.86 -7.10 5.65
CA ASN A 6 -19.56 -8.38 5.72
C ASN A 6 -21.06 -8.11 5.56
N GLY A 7 -21.67 -8.64 4.50
CA GLY A 7 -23.08 -8.47 4.21
C GLY A 7 -23.57 -9.53 3.24
N LEU A 8 -24.87 -9.47 2.91
CA LEU A 8 -25.54 -10.51 2.13
C LEU A 8 -24.80 -10.89 0.84
N LEU A 9 -24.26 -9.92 0.12
CA LEU A 9 -23.48 -10.16 -1.10
C LEU A 9 -22.14 -10.85 -0.84
N PHE A 10 -21.46 -10.54 0.26
CA PHE A 10 -20.24 -11.23 0.69
C PHE A 10 -20.55 -12.71 0.98
N ASP A 11 -21.62 -12.98 1.74
CA ASP A 11 -22.02 -14.35 2.10
C ASP A 11 -22.45 -15.16 0.87
N ILE A 12 -23.19 -14.54 -0.04
CA ILE A 12 -23.60 -15.16 -1.31
C ILE A 12 -22.37 -15.54 -2.13
N VAL A 13 -21.41 -14.63 -2.33
CA VAL A 13 -20.22 -14.93 -3.13
C VAL A 13 -19.34 -15.98 -2.46
N LYS A 14 -19.16 -15.92 -1.15
CA LYS A 14 -18.42 -16.93 -0.39
C LYS A 14 -19.06 -18.32 -0.50
N THR A 15 -20.38 -18.40 -0.53
CA THR A 15 -21.14 -19.66 -0.66
C THR A 15 -21.15 -20.18 -2.09
N GLN A 16 -21.33 -19.31 -3.08
CA GLN A 16 -21.47 -19.70 -4.49
C GLN A 16 -20.12 -19.97 -5.17
N TYR A 17 -19.05 -19.32 -4.71
CA TYR A 17 -17.70 -19.42 -5.29
C TYR A 17 -16.68 -19.76 -4.20
N PRO A 18 -16.79 -20.91 -3.52
CA PRO A 18 -15.92 -21.26 -2.39
C PRO A 18 -14.44 -21.43 -2.77
N TRP A 19 -14.13 -21.57 -4.07
CA TRP A 19 -12.76 -21.61 -4.59
C TRP A 19 -12.16 -20.22 -4.84
N ILE A 20 -12.96 -19.15 -4.74
CA ILE A 20 -12.48 -17.78 -4.82
C ILE A 20 -12.27 -17.29 -3.39
N GLU A 21 -11.06 -16.82 -3.08
CA GLU A 21 -10.80 -16.18 -1.80
C GLU A 21 -11.67 -14.91 -1.68
N VAL A 22 -12.58 -14.85 -0.71
CA VAL A 22 -13.45 -13.70 -0.46
C VAL A 22 -13.10 -13.07 0.88
N ILE A 23 -12.77 -11.79 0.88
CA ILE A 23 -12.39 -11.01 2.08
C ILE A 23 -13.26 -9.75 2.21
N ALA A 24 -13.51 -9.30 3.43
CA ALA A 24 -14.25 -8.06 3.72
C ALA A 24 -13.35 -7.04 4.44
N GLU A 25 -13.44 -5.76 4.05
CA GLU A 25 -12.58 -4.68 4.57
C GLU A 25 -12.90 -4.29 6.02
N ASP A 26 -14.14 -4.46 6.49
CA ASP A 26 -14.49 -4.24 7.90
C ASP A 26 -13.79 -5.23 8.86
N GLN A 27 -13.18 -6.29 8.32
CA GLN A 27 -12.28 -7.17 9.05
C GLN A 27 -10.88 -6.58 9.20
N ASN A 28 -10.57 -5.43 8.58
CA ASN A 28 -9.27 -4.74 8.69
C ASN A 28 -9.36 -3.29 9.21
N GLY A 29 -10.57 -2.73 9.28
CA GLY A 29 -10.81 -1.36 9.71
C GLY A 29 -11.67 -1.31 10.97
N TYR A 30 -11.04 -1.06 12.10
CA TYR A 30 -11.62 -0.91 13.45
C TYR A 30 -11.86 -2.18 14.26
N TYR A 31 -11.58 -2.01 15.55
CA TYR A 31 -11.66 -2.93 16.69
C TYR A 31 -13.04 -3.56 16.89
N HIS A 32 -13.57 -4.27 15.91
CA HIS A 32 -14.80 -5.02 16.11
C HIS A 32 -14.53 -6.32 16.87
N SER A 33 -15.43 -6.58 17.80
CA SER A 33 -15.34 -7.60 18.84
C SER A 33 -15.44 -9.04 18.35
N GLN A 34 -15.36 -9.28 17.04
CA GLN A 34 -15.74 -10.53 16.38
C GLN A 34 -14.72 -10.98 15.33
N TYR A 35 -13.40 -10.83 15.59
CA TYR A 35 -12.43 -11.58 14.79
C TYR A 35 -12.63 -13.07 15.08
N PRO A 36 -12.90 -13.91 14.05
CA PRO A 36 -12.96 -15.34 14.26
C PRO A 36 -11.59 -15.82 14.80
N LEU A 37 -11.63 -16.82 15.66
CA LEU A 37 -10.41 -17.52 16.11
C LEU A 37 -9.59 -17.93 14.87
N GLN A 38 -8.31 -17.59 14.86
CA GLN A 38 -7.43 -17.97 13.76
C GLN A 38 -7.24 -19.47 13.77
N GLU A 39 -7.48 -20.12 12.64
CA GLU A 39 -7.30 -21.57 12.51
C GLU A 39 -5.90 -21.89 12.00
N TYR A 40 -5.39 -23.06 12.41
CA TYR A 40 -4.05 -23.50 12.04
C TYR A 40 -3.80 -23.55 10.53
N HIS A 41 -4.82 -23.87 9.74
CA HIS A 41 -4.71 -24.01 8.28
C HIS A 41 -4.77 -22.68 7.51
N TYR A 42 -4.91 -21.54 8.20
CA TYR A 42 -4.97 -20.24 7.54
C TYR A 42 -3.63 -19.89 6.91
N THR A 43 -3.68 -19.35 5.69
CA THR A 43 -2.51 -18.84 4.96
C THR A 43 -2.19 -17.39 5.31
N GLN A 44 -3.11 -16.70 5.98
CA GLN A 44 -2.98 -15.31 6.41
C GLN A 44 -3.31 -15.19 7.89
N LEU A 45 -2.41 -14.57 8.64
CA LEU A 45 -2.56 -14.38 10.07
C LEU A 45 -2.50 -12.89 10.46
N ILE A 46 -3.03 -12.60 11.64
CA ILE A 46 -3.03 -11.30 12.30
C ILE A 46 -2.55 -11.51 13.73
N LEU A 47 -1.60 -10.68 14.19
CA LEU A 47 -1.20 -10.56 15.58
C LEU A 47 -1.77 -9.29 16.17
N SER A 48 -2.62 -9.44 17.19
CA SER A 48 -3.29 -8.34 17.87
C SER A 48 -3.61 -8.72 19.31
N ARG A 49 -4.32 -7.84 20.03
CA ARG A 49 -4.77 -8.10 21.41
C ARG A 49 -5.54 -9.42 21.56
N ARG A 50 -6.25 -9.85 20.52
CA ARG A 50 -7.18 -11.00 20.55
C ARG A 50 -6.79 -12.13 19.62
N ALA A 51 -5.87 -11.88 18.67
CA ALA A 51 -5.45 -12.84 17.67
C ALA A 51 -3.97 -13.18 17.89
N ARG A 52 -3.67 -14.47 18.01
CA ARG A 52 -2.32 -15.02 18.18
C ARG A 52 -2.07 -16.09 17.12
N ILE A 53 -0.81 -16.45 16.91
CA ILE A 53 -0.47 -17.59 16.06
C ILE A 53 -1.13 -18.84 16.66
N PRO A 54 -1.95 -19.59 15.91
CA PRO A 54 -2.58 -20.80 16.41
C PRO A 54 -1.50 -21.87 16.63
N PHE A 55 -1.03 -21.98 17.88
CA PHE A 55 0.02 -22.91 18.25
C PHE A 55 -0.56 -24.33 18.43
N LEU A 56 -0.11 -25.28 17.61
CA LEU A 56 -0.28 -26.71 17.91
C LEU A 56 0.88 -27.16 18.80
N ASN A 57 0.56 -27.89 19.87
CA ASN A 57 1.46 -28.48 20.85
C ASN A 57 2.87 -28.82 20.31
N GLY A 58 3.82 -27.89 20.48
CA GLY A 58 5.25 -28.07 20.19
C GLY A 58 5.67 -27.60 18.80
N CYS A 59 6.37 -26.45 18.78
CA CYS A 59 7.27 -25.92 17.73
C CYS A 59 7.21 -26.60 16.35
N GLN A 60 6.08 -26.49 15.66
CA GLN A 60 5.98 -26.95 14.27
C GLN A 60 6.08 -25.73 13.35
N GLU A 61 6.98 -25.81 12.36
CA GLU A 61 7.01 -24.82 11.29
C GLU A 61 5.66 -24.75 10.56
N MET A 62 5.30 -23.54 10.13
CA MET A 62 4.06 -23.23 9.42
C MET A 62 4.37 -22.70 8.00
N PRO A 63 4.88 -23.54 7.08
CA PRO A 63 5.28 -23.12 5.73
C PRO A 63 4.13 -22.68 4.82
N TRP A 64 2.88 -22.97 5.19
CA TRP A 64 1.69 -22.55 4.44
C TRP A 64 1.23 -21.12 4.77
N VAL A 65 1.69 -20.54 5.89
CA VAL A 65 1.39 -19.13 6.22
C VAL A 65 2.22 -18.24 5.30
N LYS A 66 1.54 -17.46 4.46
CA LYS A 66 2.15 -16.56 3.46
C LYS A 66 2.08 -15.10 3.85
N LYS A 67 1.10 -14.73 4.68
CA LYS A 67 0.87 -13.35 5.09
C LYS A 67 0.71 -13.21 6.59
N LEU A 68 1.30 -12.15 7.15
CA LEU A 68 1.13 -11.77 8.53
C LEU A 68 0.91 -10.25 8.65
N THR A 69 -0.09 -9.84 9.44
CA THR A 69 -0.27 -8.44 9.87
C THR A 69 -0.06 -8.33 11.37
N ILE A 70 0.80 -7.42 11.83
CA ILE A 70 1.14 -7.22 13.24
C ILE A 70 0.65 -5.86 13.69
N TYR A 71 -0.16 -5.81 14.75
CA TYR A 71 -0.53 -4.57 15.44
C TYR A 71 0.34 -4.41 16.68
N LEU A 72 1.53 -3.84 16.50
CA LEU A 72 2.65 -3.97 17.42
C LEU A 72 2.33 -3.54 18.86
N TYR A 73 1.51 -2.50 19.03
CA TYR A 73 1.04 -1.99 20.32
C TYR A 73 0.32 -3.04 21.20
N PHE A 74 -0.24 -4.09 20.61
CA PHE A 74 -1.02 -5.10 21.34
C PHE A 74 -0.37 -6.47 21.44
N VAL A 75 0.83 -6.63 20.90
CA VAL A 75 1.47 -7.94 20.75
C VAL A 75 2.54 -8.10 21.83
N SER A 76 2.55 -9.24 22.52
CA SER A 76 3.58 -9.55 23.50
C SER A 76 4.87 -10.03 22.82
N GLU A 77 6.01 -9.83 23.48
CA GLU A 77 7.31 -10.37 23.04
C GLU A 77 7.26 -11.88 22.77
N GLN A 78 6.53 -12.65 23.57
CA GLN A 78 6.32 -14.07 23.32
C GLN A 78 5.67 -14.34 21.95
N SER A 79 4.61 -13.58 21.62
CA SER A 79 3.90 -13.76 20.34
C SER A 79 4.75 -13.32 19.16
N LEU A 80 5.60 -12.30 19.35
CA LEU A 80 6.59 -11.86 18.38
C LEU A 80 7.63 -12.96 18.11
N ASN A 81 8.12 -13.63 19.15
CA ASN A 81 9.05 -14.76 19.04
C ASN A 81 8.47 -15.99 18.33
N GLU A 82 7.15 -16.09 18.20
CA GLU A 82 6.50 -17.18 17.45
C GLU A 82 6.56 -16.97 15.92
N ILE A 83 6.86 -15.75 15.45
CA ILE A 83 6.95 -15.43 14.01
C ILE A 83 8.02 -16.27 13.30
N LYS A 84 9.09 -16.66 14.00
CA LYS A 84 10.16 -17.52 13.46
C LYS A 84 9.66 -18.89 12.97
N TYR A 85 8.49 -19.34 13.42
CA TYR A 85 7.91 -20.59 12.95
C TYR A 85 7.19 -20.43 11.60
N LEU A 86 6.99 -19.21 11.10
CA LEU A 86 6.32 -18.93 9.83
C LEU A 86 7.29 -18.99 8.65
N SER A 87 7.91 -20.16 8.40
CA SER A 87 8.95 -20.33 7.38
C SER A 87 8.50 -20.03 5.94
N GLY A 88 7.19 -19.98 5.71
CA GLY A 88 6.59 -19.63 4.42
C GLY A 88 6.25 -18.16 4.22
N LEU A 89 6.47 -17.30 5.22
CA LEU A 89 6.01 -15.91 5.24
C LEU A 89 6.70 -15.06 4.17
N GLU A 90 5.90 -14.46 3.29
CA GLU A 90 6.38 -13.60 2.19
C GLU A 90 5.76 -12.19 2.18
N ASP A 91 4.62 -12.00 2.85
CA ASP A 91 3.90 -10.73 2.95
C ASP A 91 3.74 -10.32 4.42
N LEU A 92 4.46 -9.28 4.84
CA LEU A 92 4.44 -8.78 6.21
C LEU A 92 3.91 -7.35 6.25
N GLY A 93 2.85 -7.14 7.04
CA GLY A 93 2.35 -5.83 7.41
C GLY A 93 2.58 -5.57 8.89
N ILE A 94 3.04 -4.37 9.25
CA ILE A 94 3.26 -3.95 10.63
C ILE A 94 2.59 -2.58 10.81
N ASP A 95 1.67 -2.50 11.76
CA ASP A 95 1.04 -1.26 12.21
C ASP A 95 1.60 -0.90 13.59
N ILE A 96 2.27 0.25 13.65
CA ILE A 96 3.01 0.76 14.79
C ILE A 96 2.23 1.93 15.37
N GLY A 97 1.68 1.71 16.57
CA GLY A 97 0.98 2.74 17.34
C GLY A 97 1.86 3.45 18.37
N ASP A 98 3.01 2.87 18.70
CA ASP A 98 4.04 3.42 19.59
C ASP A 98 5.38 3.07 18.96
N ILE A 99 6.14 4.11 18.58
CA ILE A 99 7.35 3.95 17.80
C ILE A 99 8.51 3.30 18.58
N ASP A 100 8.50 3.40 19.91
CA ASP A 100 9.53 2.78 20.76
C ASP A 100 9.47 1.25 20.67
N LEU A 101 8.31 0.68 20.33
CA LEU A 101 8.13 -0.76 20.16
C LEU A 101 8.84 -1.31 18.92
N LEU A 102 9.27 -0.47 17.96
CA LEU A 102 9.99 -0.92 16.77
C LEU A 102 11.26 -1.71 17.16
N GLN A 103 11.90 -1.37 18.27
CA GLN A 103 13.10 -2.06 18.78
C GLN A 103 12.85 -3.53 19.15
N GLU A 104 11.60 -3.90 19.46
CA GLU A 104 11.26 -5.29 19.77
C GLU A 104 11.37 -6.19 18.54
N LEU A 105 11.21 -5.63 17.34
CA LEU A 105 11.38 -6.38 16.10
C LEU A 105 12.84 -6.74 15.81
N CYS A 106 13.81 -5.95 16.27
CA CYS A 106 15.23 -6.23 16.11
C CYS A 106 15.64 -7.57 16.77
N LYS A 107 14.89 -8.02 17.79
CA LYS A 107 15.21 -9.23 18.56
C LYS A 107 14.70 -10.52 17.92
N ILE A 108 13.81 -10.45 16.94
CA ILE A 108 13.06 -11.61 16.43
C ILE A 108 13.80 -12.33 15.29
N GLY A 109 14.76 -11.67 14.64
CA GLY A 109 15.48 -12.23 13.48
C GLY A 109 14.64 -12.23 12.19
N LEU A 110 13.88 -11.16 11.94
CA LEU A 110 13.03 -11.05 10.74
C LEU A 110 13.84 -11.01 9.42
N GLY A 111 15.12 -10.64 9.46
CA GLY A 111 16.00 -10.63 8.29
C GLY A 111 16.24 -12.01 7.64
N ASP A 112 16.08 -13.10 8.40
CA ASP A 112 16.26 -14.47 7.89
C ASP A 112 15.00 -15.01 7.19
N ILE A 113 13.86 -14.33 7.35
CA ILE A 113 12.57 -14.74 6.77
C ILE A 113 12.49 -14.25 5.32
N PRO A 114 11.97 -15.05 4.37
CA PRO A 114 11.92 -14.70 2.94
C PRO A 114 10.79 -13.69 2.61
N ILE A 115 10.73 -12.57 3.35
CA ILE A 115 9.76 -11.49 3.14
C ILE A 115 10.05 -10.84 1.78
N LYS A 116 9.02 -10.72 0.95
CA LYS A 116 9.06 -10.08 -0.38
C LYS A 116 8.17 -8.86 -0.47
N LYS A 117 7.13 -8.80 0.36
CA LYS A 117 6.21 -7.68 0.47
C LYS A 117 6.24 -7.18 1.91
N LEU A 118 6.59 -5.91 2.08
CA LEU A 118 6.68 -5.29 3.40
C LEU A 118 5.82 -4.03 3.42
N ARG A 119 4.93 -3.94 4.41
CA ARG A 119 4.19 -2.73 4.75
C ARG A 119 4.52 -2.33 6.18
N ILE A 120 4.94 -1.09 6.36
CA ILE A 120 5.11 -0.46 7.66
C ILE A 120 4.19 0.74 7.71
N SER A 121 3.24 0.73 8.65
CA SER A 121 2.38 1.86 8.93
C SER A 121 2.70 2.42 10.31
N VAL A 122 2.88 3.72 10.41
CA VAL A 122 3.20 4.42 11.66
C VAL A 122 2.14 5.50 11.89
N LEU A 123 1.53 5.48 13.07
CA LEU A 123 0.51 6.45 13.46
C LEU A 123 1.09 7.72 14.11
N GLU A 124 2.29 7.61 14.68
CA GLU A 124 3.00 8.70 15.36
C GLU A 124 4.13 9.26 14.48
N LEU A 125 4.65 10.43 14.88
CA LEU A 125 5.82 11.05 14.26
C LEU A 125 7.02 10.10 14.33
N ILE A 126 7.60 9.80 13.16
CA ILE A 126 8.80 8.97 13.03
C ILE A 126 10.00 9.86 12.69
N HIS A 127 11.15 9.61 13.33
CA HIS A 127 12.41 10.30 13.03
C HIS A 127 13.33 9.44 12.16
N VAL A 128 14.48 10.01 11.80
CA VAL A 128 15.44 9.36 10.88
C VAL A 128 16.04 8.10 11.52
N GLU A 129 16.26 8.12 12.83
CA GLU A 129 16.79 7.03 13.62
C GLU A 129 15.89 5.78 13.53
N GLU A 130 14.58 5.95 13.51
CA GLU A 130 13.62 4.86 13.37
C GLU A 130 13.55 4.33 11.95
N LEU A 131 13.72 5.18 10.93
CA LEU A 131 13.87 4.71 9.55
C LEU A 131 15.12 3.84 9.41
N GLN A 132 16.20 4.17 10.10
CA GLN A 132 17.42 3.35 10.12
C GLN A 132 17.16 1.97 10.75
N LYS A 133 16.37 1.89 11.82
CA LYS A 133 15.99 0.61 12.43
C LYS A 133 15.27 -0.30 11.42
N ILE A 134 14.44 0.25 10.52
CA ILE A 134 13.78 -0.53 9.46
C ILE A 134 14.83 -1.20 8.55
N ILE A 135 15.89 -0.49 8.18
CA ILE A 135 16.99 -1.02 7.37
C ILE A 135 17.73 -2.14 8.10
N GLU A 136 17.91 -2.01 9.42
CA GLU A 136 18.59 -3.01 10.25
C GLU A 136 17.76 -4.28 10.49
N ILE A 137 16.43 -4.14 10.60
CA ILE A 137 15.52 -5.27 10.93
C ILE A 137 15.30 -6.18 9.72
N PHE A 138 15.22 -5.62 8.51
CA PHE A 138 14.77 -6.34 7.31
C PHE A 138 15.86 -6.47 6.26
N ASP A 139 15.90 -7.61 5.59
CA ASP A 139 16.67 -7.78 4.36
C ASP A 139 15.95 -7.08 3.19
N LEU A 140 16.20 -5.77 3.07
CA LEU A 140 15.55 -4.90 2.09
C LEU A 140 15.89 -5.26 0.63
N GLU A 141 16.98 -5.98 0.38
CA GLU A 141 17.33 -6.43 -0.97
C GLU A 141 16.32 -7.46 -1.50
N LYS A 142 15.69 -8.26 -0.63
CA LYS A 142 14.68 -9.25 -1.02
C LYS A 142 13.30 -8.63 -1.30
N ILE A 143 13.08 -7.38 -0.90
CA ILE A 143 11.78 -6.73 -0.99
C ILE A 143 11.48 -6.31 -2.44
N THR A 144 10.36 -6.82 -2.95
CA THR A 144 9.84 -6.52 -4.30
C THR A 144 8.64 -5.58 -4.28
N ALA A 145 7.90 -5.54 -3.16
CA ALA A 145 6.83 -4.57 -2.92
C ALA A 145 6.99 -3.95 -1.54
N PHE A 146 7.15 -2.63 -1.49
CA PHE A 146 7.37 -1.88 -0.26
C PHE A 146 6.29 -0.82 -0.05
N GLN A 147 5.81 -0.69 1.17
CA GLN A 147 4.82 0.29 1.56
C GLN A 147 5.22 0.96 2.87
N LEU A 148 5.43 2.28 2.84
CA LEU A 148 5.67 3.09 4.03
C LEU A 148 4.51 4.07 4.21
N HIS A 149 3.74 3.89 5.28
CA HIS A 149 2.53 4.67 5.54
C HIS A 149 2.69 5.46 6.84
N LEU A 150 2.97 6.74 6.71
CA LEU A 150 3.17 7.67 7.81
C LEU A 150 1.95 8.60 7.89
N TRP A 151 1.19 8.49 8.98
CA TRP A 151 -0.12 9.13 9.12
C TRP A 151 -0.12 10.37 10.01
N ASP A 152 0.99 10.61 10.70
CA ASP A 152 1.14 11.76 11.58
C ASP A 152 0.98 13.08 10.80
N VAL A 153 0.45 14.10 11.47
CA VAL A 153 0.16 15.43 10.90
C VAL A 153 1.18 16.49 11.32
N ASP A 154 2.10 16.15 12.22
CA ASP A 154 3.16 17.01 12.72
C ASP A 154 4.33 17.07 11.73
N THR A 155 4.87 18.27 11.53
CA THR A 155 5.88 18.49 10.50
C THR A 155 7.16 17.69 10.76
N TYR A 156 7.60 16.95 9.75
CA TYR A 156 8.87 16.22 9.79
C TYR A 156 10.08 17.16 9.87
N PRO A 157 11.18 16.72 10.50
CA PRO A 157 12.43 17.49 10.50
C PRO A 157 13.00 17.64 9.08
N GLU A 158 13.79 18.69 8.84
CA GLU A 158 14.32 19.02 7.50
C GLU A 158 15.12 17.87 6.86
N ASN A 159 15.84 17.09 7.69
CA ASN A 159 16.64 15.95 7.25
C ASN A 159 15.82 14.67 7.01
N PHE A 160 14.52 14.66 7.29
CA PHE A 160 13.68 13.46 7.16
C PHE A 160 13.70 12.86 5.75
N SER A 161 13.72 13.73 4.73
CA SER A 161 13.80 13.29 3.32
C SER A 161 15.08 12.51 3.01
N LEU A 162 16.18 12.77 3.74
CA LEU A 162 17.43 12.01 3.59
C LEU A 162 17.28 10.59 4.16
N GLY A 163 16.62 10.44 5.31
CA GLY A 163 16.34 9.12 5.88
C GLY A 163 15.46 8.26 4.95
N ILE A 164 14.47 8.86 4.31
CA ILE A 164 13.66 8.16 3.30
C ILE A 164 14.50 7.79 2.08
N GLN A 165 15.39 8.66 1.61
CA GLN A 165 16.29 8.34 0.50
C GLN A 165 17.20 7.15 0.82
N GLU A 166 17.79 7.12 2.02
CA GLU A 166 18.61 6.00 2.46
C GLU A 166 17.82 4.69 2.49
N LEU A 167 16.63 4.70 3.09
CA LEU A 167 15.73 3.55 3.11
C LEU A 167 15.36 3.06 1.71
N LEU A 168 15.02 3.97 0.79
CA LEU A 168 14.66 3.62 -0.58
C LEU A 168 15.86 3.12 -1.40
N SER A 169 17.07 3.61 -1.11
CA SER A 169 18.28 3.15 -1.79
C SER A 169 18.63 1.68 -1.48
N ALA A 170 18.24 1.18 -0.31
CA ALA A 170 18.41 -0.22 0.09
C ALA A 170 17.43 -1.19 -0.61
N LEU A 171 16.33 -0.68 -1.20
CA LEU A 171 15.29 -1.46 -1.86
C LEU A 171 15.65 -1.78 -3.33
N VAL A 172 16.80 -2.42 -3.58
CA VAL A 172 17.37 -2.57 -4.92
C VAL A 172 16.53 -3.37 -5.92
N ASN A 173 15.60 -4.21 -5.43
CA ASN A 173 14.73 -5.08 -6.22
C ASN A 173 13.25 -4.66 -6.19
N VAL A 174 12.93 -3.48 -5.65
CA VAL A 174 11.55 -3.03 -5.56
C VAL A 174 10.96 -2.74 -6.94
N THR A 175 9.76 -3.25 -7.17
CA THR A 175 8.99 -2.99 -8.40
C THR A 175 7.64 -2.35 -8.09
N SER A 176 7.17 -2.43 -6.85
CA SER A 176 5.96 -1.76 -6.38
C SER A 176 6.24 -0.95 -5.12
N LEU A 177 6.03 0.35 -5.18
CA LEU A 177 6.31 1.28 -4.09
C LEU A 177 5.04 2.03 -3.70
N SER A 178 4.72 2.06 -2.41
CA SER A 178 3.71 2.95 -1.84
C SER A 178 4.33 3.82 -0.76
N ILE A 179 4.17 5.12 -0.87
CA ILE A 179 4.52 6.08 0.18
C ILE A 179 3.28 6.89 0.51
N ILE A 180 2.96 6.94 1.80
CA ILE A 180 1.96 7.85 2.34
C ILE A 180 2.66 8.65 3.41
N CYS A 181 2.72 9.96 3.25
CA CYS A 181 3.30 10.86 4.24
C CYS A 181 2.86 12.28 3.95
N GLN A 182 3.24 13.22 4.81
CA GLN A 182 3.13 14.64 4.49
C GLN A 182 3.97 15.00 3.26
N ASN A 183 3.78 16.21 2.75
CA ASN A 183 4.53 16.64 1.58
C ASN A 183 6.02 16.76 1.89
N ILE A 184 6.81 15.93 1.22
CA ILE A 184 8.27 15.98 1.17
C ILE A 184 8.70 16.23 -0.28
N ASP A 185 10.00 16.46 -0.51
CA ASP A 185 10.54 16.53 -1.87
C ASP A 185 10.56 15.13 -2.50
N PHE A 186 9.40 14.66 -2.94
CA PHE A 186 9.26 13.35 -3.57
C PHE A 186 10.13 13.21 -4.82
N GLY A 187 10.44 14.31 -5.53
CA GLY A 187 11.31 14.27 -6.70
C GLY A 187 12.70 13.79 -6.31
N LYS A 188 13.31 14.50 -5.36
CA LYS A 188 14.62 14.14 -4.82
C LYS A 188 14.60 12.78 -4.10
N VAL A 189 13.52 12.47 -3.38
CA VAL A 189 13.38 11.16 -2.71
C VAL A 189 13.37 10.01 -3.70
N LEU A 190 12.63 10.12 -4.80
CA LEU A 190 12.52 9.06 -5.80
C LEU A 190 13.77 8.92 -6.68
N GLU A 191 14.70 9.88 -6.68
CA GLU A 191 16.01 9.74 -7.35
C GLU A 191 16.86 8.62 -6.75
N SER A 192 16.65 8.27 -5.47
CA SER A 192 17.34 7.17 -4.79
C SER A 192 16.86 5.79 -5.25
N VAL A 193 15.68 5.69 -5.87
CA VAL A 193 15.15 4.44 -6.40
C VAL A 193 15.84 4.12 -7.71
N LYS A 194 16.24 2.85 -7.88
CA LYS A 194 16.85 2.34 -9.11
C LYS A 194 16.05 2.80 -10.34
N PRO A 195 16.68 3.47 -11.33
CA PRO A 195 15.98 3.92 -12.52
C PRO A 195 15.31 2.78 -13.29
N ASN A 196 14.10 3.03 -13.77
CA ASN A 196 13.27 2.12 -14.55
C ASN A 196 13.07 0.73 -13.90
N SER A 197 12.91 0.71 -12.58
CA SER A 197 12.64 -0.50 -11.81
C SER A 197 11.17 -0.59 -11.36
N LEU A 198 10.51 0.55 -11.15
CA LEU A 198 9.15 0.58 -10.64
C LEU A 198 8.14 0.29 -11.75
N HIS A 199 7.30 -0.70 -11.53
CA HIS A 199 6.09 -0.95 -12.31
C HIS A 199 4.88 -0.25 -11.70
N THR A 200 4.84 -0.13 -10.37
CA THR A 200 3.71 0.45 -9.65
C THR A 200 4.21 1.48 -8.64
N LEU A 201 3.63 2.68 -8.68
CA LEU A 201 3.92 3.75 -7.74
C LEU A 201 2.62 4.32 -7.15
N HIS A 202 2.50 4.30 -5.83
CA HIS A 202 1.40 4.88 -5.08
C HIS A 202 1.91 5.96 -4.15
N LEU A 203 1.54 7.22 -4.41
CA LEU A 203 1.86 8.36 -3.58
C LEU A 203 0.57 8.95 -3.00
N LYS A 204 0.47 9.02 -1.68
CA LYS A 204 -0.61 9.73 -1.01
C LYS A 204 -0.05 10.76 -0.06
N ILE A 205 -0.52 11.99 -0.20
CA ILE A 205 -0.01 13.10 0.57
C ILE A 205 -1.01 13.39 1.68
N VAL A 206 -0.54 13.23 2.90
CA VAL A 206 -1.25 13.62 4.12
C VAL A 206 -1.23 15.15 4.17
N GLN A 207 -2.37 15.76 3.85
CA GLN A 207 -2.49 17.22 3.90
C GLN A 207 -2.46 17.72 5.33
N VAL A 208 -1.54 18.65 5.59
CA VAL A 208 -1.50 19.48 6.80
C VAL A 208 -2.07 20.85 6.42
N GLY A 209 -3.13 21.29 7.09
CA GLY A 209 -3.79 22.57 6.78
C GLY A 209 -4.68 22.52 5.52
N ASP A 210 -4.95 23.69 4.93
CA ASP A 210 -5.85 23.86 3.77
C ASP A 210 -5.11 24.11 2.44
N ASP A 211 -3.78 24.07 2.45
CA ASP A 211 -2.98 24.35 1.26
C ASP A 211 -3.05 23.18 0.25
N ILE A 212 -3.65 23.46 -0.90
CA ILE A 212 -3.67 22.54 -2.03
C ILE A 212 -2.36 22.70 -2.79
N GLN A 213 -1.47 21.73 -2.65
CA GLN A 213 -0.23 21.71 -3.40
C GLN A 213 -0.43 21.17 -4.82
N ASN A 214 0.14 21.88 -5.78
CA ASN A 214 0.20 21.49 -7.18
C ASN A 214 1.49 20.71 -7.45
N PHE A 215 1.37 19.52 -8.03
CA PHE A 215 2.51 18.67 -8.36
C PHE A 215 2.93 18.85 -9.81
N GLN A 216 4.21 19.08 -10.04
CA GLN A 216 4.80 18.93 -11.37
C GLN A 216 5.10 17.45 -11.60
N LEU A 217 4.06 16.69 -11.98
CA LEU A 217 4.13 15.23 -12.18
C LEU A 217 5.26 14.78 -13.11
N GLU A 218 5.62 15.59 -14.10
CA GLU A 218 6.62 15.25 -15.11
C GLU A 218 7.99 15.02 -14.49
N ASN A 219 8.41 15.92 -13.59
CA ASN A 219 9.72 15.82 -12.95
C ASN A 219 9.79 14.67 -11.95
N LEU A 220 8.65 14.27 -11.40
CA LEU A 220 8.58 13.29 -10.32
C LEU A 220 8.95 11.87 -10.77
N PHE A 221 8.80 11.57 -12.07
CA PHE A 221 8.95 10.20 -12.58
C PHE A 221 9.90 10.06 -13.77
N ASN A 222 10.71 11.08 -14.08
CA ASN A 222 11.65 11.04 -15.21
C ASN A 222 12.55 9.79 -15.18
N ASN A 223 12.92 9.31 -13.98
CA ASN A 223 13.74 8.12 -13.82
C ASN A 223 12.99 6.78 -13.99
N GLN A 224 11.66 6.79 -14.17
CA GLN A 224 10.80 5.59 -14.24
C GLN A 224 9.99 5.53 -15.56
N GLU A 225 10.31 6.38 -16.53
CA GLU A 225 9.58 6.53 -17.80
C GLU A 225 9.42 5.22 -18.61
N HIS A 226 10.36 4.28 -18.48
CA HIS A 226 10.38 3.05 -19.28
C HIS A 226 9.83 1.81 -18.55
N SER A 227 9.54 1.91 -17.26
CA SER A 227 9.06 0.77 -16.45
C SER A 227 7.65 0.98 -15.90
N LEU A 228 7.26 2.22 -15.59
CA LEU A 228 6.04 2.51 -14.86
C LEU A 228 4.80 2.07 -15.66
N GLN A 229 3.98 1.21 -15.04
CA GLN A 229 2.75 0.66 -15.61
C GLN A 229 1.52 1.24 -14.92
N GLN A 230 1.62 1.48 -13.61
CA GLN A 230 0.53 1.90 -12.77
C GLN A 230 0.98 3.04 -11.85
N PHE A 231 0.15 4.08 -11.78
CA PHE A 231 0.45 5.27 -10.98
C PHE A 231 -0.77 5.71 -10.18
N TYR A 232 -0.55 6.05 -8.91
CA TYR A 232 -1.53 6.67 -8.03
C TYR A 232 -0.91 7.92 -7.41
N LEU A 233 -1.63 9.04 -7.48
CA LEU A 233 -1.36 10.23 -6.70
C LEU A 233 -2.65 10.78 -6.10
N SER A 234 -2.65 11.04 -4.81
CA SER A 234 -3.76 11.74 -4.17
C SER A 234 -3.24 12.70 -3.12
N ASN A 235 -3.75 13.92 -3.14
CA ASN A 235 -3.61 14.89 -2.06
C ASN A 235 -4.94 15.10 -1.33
N LYS A 236 -5.96 14.27 -1.56
CA LYS A 236 -7.26 14.49 -0.90
C LYS A 236 -7.18 14.18 0.59
N LYS A 237 -7.72 15.11 1.40
CA LYS A 237 -8.01 14.84 2.82
C LYS A 237 -8.82 13.54 2.93
N PRO A 238 -8.48 12.65 3.89
CA PRO A 238 -9.29 11.47 4.14
C PRO A 238 -10.72 11.89 4.51
N GLN A 239 -11.69 11.56 3.65
CA GLN A 239 -13.11 11.82 3.90
C GLN A 239 -13.65 10.71 4.81
N GLY A 240 -13.67 10.96 6.12
CA GLY A 240 -14.18 10.03 7.13
C GLY A 240 -13.15 8.99 7.57
N GLY A 241 -13.18 8.65 8.85
CA GLY A 241 -12.26 7.69 9.46
C GLY A 241 -12.29 6.33 8.76
N GLY A 242 -11.12 5.83 8.36
CA GLY A 242 -10.93 4.40 8.13
C GLY A 242 -10.53 3.94 6.75
N ARG A 243 -10.26 4.80 5.77
CA ARG A 243 -9.77 4.32 4.47
C ARG A 243 -8.27 4.54 4.28
N PHE A 244 -7.53 3.50 4.66
CA PHE A 244 -6.09 3.37 4.48
C PHE A 244 -5.83 2.70 3.13
N TYR A 245 -5.43 3.50 2.15
CA TYR A 245 -5.27 3.12 0.75
C TYR A 245 -3.77 2.97 0.46
N GLY A 246 -3.37 1.89 -0.23
CA GLY A 246 -1.97 1.59 -0.55
C GLY A 246 -1.87 0.88 -1.90
N LEU A 247 -0.94 -0.07 -2.08
CA LEU A 247 -0.83 -0.80 -3.35
C LEU A 247 -2.12 -1.55 -3.74
N GLN A 248 -2.92 -1.95 -2.75
CA GLN A 248 -4.22 -2.58 -2.94
C GLN A 248 -5.21 -1.76 -3.79
N GLU A 249 -5.00 -0.45 -3.93
CA GLU A 249 -5.83 0.42 -4.78
C GLU A 249 -5.83 0.00 -6.25
N PHE A 250 -4.73 -0.58 -6.72
CA PHE A 250 -4.62 -1.07 -8.09
C PHE A 250 -5.32 -2.41 -8.30
N GLU A 251 -5.62 -3.15 -7.25
CA GLU A 251 -6.36 -4.42 -7.35
C GLU A 251 -7.88 -4.18 -7.27
N ARG A 252 -8.30 -2.98 -6.90
CA ARG A 252 -9.70 -2.63 -6.67
C ARG A 252 -10.36 -2.05 -7.92
N ILE A 253 -11.64 -2.38 -8.08
CA ILE A 253 -12.53 -1.77 -9.07
C ILE A 253 -13.51 -0.87 -8.30
N TYR A 254 -13.36 0.43 -8.42
CA TYR A 254 -14.23 1.39 -7.74
C TYR A 254 -15.54 1.58 -8.50
N LYS A 255 -16.65 1.13 -7.91
CA LYS A 255 -17.97 1.63 -8.27
C LYS A 255 -18.15 3.03 -7.67
N LYS A 256 -17.72 4.06 -8.39
CA LYS A 256 -18.06 5.44 -8.04
C LYS A 256 -19.55 5.62 -8.31
N GLU A 257 -20.31 6.08 -7.32
CA GLU A 257 -21.63 6.68 -7.61
C GLU A 257 -21.38 7.76 -8.67
N THR A 258 -21.85 7.49 -9.88
CA THR A 258 -21.80 8.41 -11.00
C THR A 258 -22.75 9.55 -10.66
N LYS A 259 -22.26 10.52 -9.86
CA LYS A 259 -22.79 11.87 -9.96
C LYS A 259 -22.69 12.23 -11.44
N PRO A 260 -23.80 12.59 -12.10
CA PRO A 260 -23.77 12.91 -13.52
C PRO A 260 -22.66 13.95 -13.73
N LEU A 261 -21.78 13.69 -14.70
CA LEU A 261 -20.74 14.64 -15.10
C LEU A 261 -21.45 15.98 -15.29
N ILE A 262 -21.14 16.95 -14.43
CA ILE A 262 -21.67 18.30 -14.61
C ILE A 262 -21.16 18.75 -15.98
N PRO A 263 -22.04 19.13 -16.91
CA PRO A 263 -21.61 19.65 -18.20
C PRO A 263 -20.59 20.77 -17.95
N ASN A 264 -19.41 20.66 -18.58
CA ASN A 264 -18.28 21.59 -18.46
C ASN A 264 -17.36 21.43 -17.23
N GLN A 265 -17.57 20.47 -16.33
CA GLN A 265 -16.52 20.10 -15.37
C GLN A 265 -15.50 19.16 -16.02
N GLN A 266 -14.28 19.65 -16.18
CA GLN A 266 -13.17 18.83 -16.63
C GLN A 266 -12.84 17.77 -15.55
N PRO A 267 -12.67 16.48 -15.92
CA PRO A 267 -12.29 15.47 -14.96
C PRO A 267 -10.89 15.77 -14.40
N VAL A 268 -10.77 15.73 -13.07
CA VAL A 268 -9.54 16.04 -12.34
C VAL A 268 -8.38 15.15 -12.85
N GLY A 269 -7.23 15.78 -13.14
CA GLY A 269 -5.99 15.08 -13.49
C GLY A 269 -5.82 14.72 -14.96
N ILE A 270 -6.81 14.92 -15.83
CA ILE A 270 -6.74 14.47 -17.23
C ILE A 270 -5.67 15.22 -18.04
N PHE A 271 -5.50 16.52 -17.84
CA PHE A 271 -4.52 17.30 -18.60
C PHE A 271 -3.11 16.90 -18.23
N GLU A 272 -2.88 16.67 -16.94
CA GLU A 272 -1.59 16.24 -16.41
C GLU A 272 -1.24 14.85 -16.94
N ILE A 273 -2.22 13.91 -16.96
CA ILE A 273 -2.02 12.58 -17.55
C ILE A 273 -1.70 12.68 -19.04
N ARG A 274 -2.43 13.52 -19.80
CA ARG A 274 -2.19 13.72 -21.23
C ARG A 274 -0.80 14.27 -21.50
N ARG A 275 -0.40 15.31 -20.77
CA ARG A 275 0.93 15.94 -20.89
C ARG A 275 2.04 14.92 -20.64
N MET A 276 1.87 14.03 -19.65
CA MET A 276 2.84 12.95 -19.40
C MET A 276 2.95 11.94 -20.55
N ILE A 277 1.87 11.61 -21.25
CA ILE A 277 1.85 10.52 -22.25
C ILE A 277 1.98 11.00 -23.70
N ASP A 278 1.70 12.28 -23.98
CA ASP A 278 1.70 12.85 -25.33
C ASP A 278 3.13 13.02 -25.89
N ASP A 279 4.13 13.16 -25.02
CA ASP A 279 5.56 13.26 -25.40
C ASP A 279 6.20 11.90 -25.74
N GLY A 280 5.42 10.83 -25.86
CA GLY A 280 5.92 9.47 -26.09
C GLY A 280 6.59 8.82 -24.86
N LYS A 281 6.58 9.52 -23.72
CA LYS A 281 7.02 9.03 -22.42
C LYS A 281 5.99 8.06 -21.81
N PHE A 282 6.42 7.27 -20.82
CA PHE A 282 5.56 6.35 -20.07
C PHE A 282 4.77 5.37 -20.97
N GLN A 283 5.44 4.76 -21.95
CA GLN A 283 4.78 3.89 -22.93
C GLN A 283 4.07 2.68 -22.30
N LYS A 284 4.62 2.17 -21.19
CA LYS A 284 4.06 1.04 -20.43
C LYS A 284 2.93 1.43 -19.49
N LEU A 285 2.71 2.72 -19.24
CA LEU A 285 1.67 3.22 -18.33
C LEU A 285 0.30 2.90 -18.92
N ASN A 286 -0.44 2.06 -18.20
CA ASN A 286 -1.74 1.54 -18.63
C ASN A 286 -2.88 1.94 -17.68
N ARG A 287 -2.55 2.36 -16.45
CA ARG A 287 -3.53 2.76 -15.44
C ARG A 287 -3.01 3.90 -14.57
N VAL A 288 -3.87 4.90 -14.36
CA VAL A 288 -3.57 6.06 -13.52
C VAL A 288 -4.74 6.35 -12.58
N LEU A 289 -4.44 6.64 -11.32
CA LEU A 289 -5.39 7.10 -10.32
C LEU A 289 -4.92 8.47 -9.81
N ILE A 290 -5.67 9.53 -10.11
CA ILE A 290 -5.38 10.87 -9.59
C ILE A 290 -6.55 11.34 -8.74
N ASN A 291 -6.28 11.69 -7.48
CA ASN A 291 -7.27 12.20 -6.55
C ASN A 291 -8.55 11.34 -6.52
N GLU A 292 -8.36 10.02 -6.35
CA GLU A 292 -9.42 9.00 -6.34
C GLU A 292 -10.18 8.84 -7.67
N SER A 293 -9.67 9.39 -8.78
CA SER A 293 -10.25 9.22 -10.12
C SER A 293 -9.35 8.29 -10.93
N CYS A 294 -9.89 7.12 -11.29
CA CYS A 294 -9.16 6.08 -12.00
C CYS A 294 -9.42 6.16 -13.52
N TYR A 295 -8.35 6.06 -14.30
CA TYR A 295 -8.37 6.02 -15.76
C TYR A 295 -7.48 4.88 -16.29
N PHE A 296 -7.96 4.19 -17.32
CA PHE A 296 -7.15 3.32 -18.17
C PHE A 296 -6.62 4.12 -19.36
N ILE A 297 -5.38 3.85 -19.77
CA ILE A 297 -4.76 4.42 -20.97
C ILE A 297 -4.87 3.38 -22.08
N LYS A 298 -5.64 3.70 -23.13
CA LYS A 298 -5.74 2.89 -24.35
C LYS A 298 -4.92 3.54 -25.44
N ARG A 299 -3.92 2.83 -25.96
CA ARG A 299 -3.10 3.25 -27.10
C ARG A 299 -3.58 2.50 -28.33
N LEU A 300 -4.07 3.22 -29.35
CA LEU A 300 -4.55 2.65 -30.59
C LEU A 300 -3.40 2.50 -31.60
N SER A 301 -3.55 1.58 -32.56
CA SER A 301 -2.55 1.31 -33.60
C SER A 301 -2.23 2.51 -34.49
N ASN A 302 -3.13 3.48 -34.58
CA ASN A 302 -2.93 4.73 -35.30
C ASN A 302 -2.23 5.82 -34.47
N GLY A 303 -1.71 5.48 -33.29
CA GLY A 303 -1.01 6.41 -32.39
C GLY A 303 -1.93 7.24 -31.49
N MET A 304 -3.26 7.14 -31.64
CA MET A 304 -4.19 7.87 -30.76
C MET A 304 -4.19 7.29 -29.35
N ILE A 305 -4.22 8.18 -28.35
CA ILE A 305 -4.29 7.82 -26.94
C ILE A 305 -5.66 8.22 -26.36
N HIS A 306 -6.36 7.26 -25.75
CA HIS A 306 -7.64 7.49 -25.08
C HIS A 306 -7.52 7.22 -23.58
N LEU A 307 -8.00 8.15 -22.78
CA LEU A 307 -8.21 7.97 -21.34
C LEU A 307 -9.63 7.50 -21.10
N VAL A 308 -9.78 6.31 -20.53
CA VAL A 308 -11.08 5.67 -20.27
C VAL A 308 -11.30 5.60 -18.76
N PRO A 309 -12.32 6.28 -18.20
CA PRO A 309 -12.64 6.18 -16.78
C PRO A 309 -12.88 4.72 -16.35
N CYS A 310 -12.28 4.27 -15.25
CA CYS A 310 -12.33 2.86 -14.85
C CYS A 310 -13.74 2.37 -14.49
N ASN A 311 -14.63 3.28 -14.08
CA ASN A 311 -16.03 2.96 -13.77
C ASN A 311 -16.88 2.66 -15.01
N SER A 312 -16.42 3.00 -16.22
CA SER A 312 -17.13 2.67 -17.47
C SER A 312 -17.15 1.16 -17.80
N LEU A 313 -16.38 0.35 -17.07
CA LEU A 313 -16.36 -1.11 -17.20
C LEU A 313 -17.45 -1.82 -16.38
N ILE A 314 -18.14 -1.09 -15.49
CA ILE A 314 -19.21 -1.64 -14.66
C ILE A 314 -20.53 -1.36 -15.40
N PRO A 315 -21.26 -2.38 -15.88
CA PRO A 315 -22.56 -2.15 -16.51
C PRO A 315 -23.50 -1.45 -15.52
N ASP A 316 -24.28 -0.50 -16.04
CA ASP A 316 -25.14 0.38 -15.24
C ASP A 316 -26.31 -0.35 -14.52
N ASN A 317 -26.50 -1.65 -14.74
CA ASN A 317 -27.52 -2.45 -14.06
C ASN A 317 -26.95 -3.79 -13.55
N PRO A 318 -27.19 -4.16 -12.26
CA PRO A 318 -27.03 -5.53 -11.76
C PRO A 318 -28.12 -6.47 -12.27
#